data_AF-A0A3Q2Z3M2-F1
#
_entry.id   AF-A0A3Q2Z3M2-F1
#
_cell.length_a   1.000
_cell.length_b   1.000
_cell.length_c   1.000
_cell.angle_alpha   90.00
_cell.angle_beta   90.00
_cell.angle_gamma   90.00
#
_symmetry.space_group_name_H-M   'P 1'
#
loop_
_entity.id
_entity.type
_entity.pdbx_description
1 polymer ?
#
loop_
_entity_poly.entity_id
_entity_poly.type
_entity_poly.pdbx_seq_one_letter_code
_entity_poly.pdbx_strand_id
1 'polypeptide(L)'
;MNKLLCCTGRWSGRNHREKIGVHVAFDQVLNIKPYCCTGSGHSVHRGGYTYDLSAVVMHHGKGFGSGHYTAYCYNTEGGENAGQIALLKSAASNLTGLLCPAGFWVHCNDSEMKVCSVEEVCNTQAYILFYTQRSA
;
A
#
# COMPACT_ATOMS: atom_id res chain seq x y z
N MET A 1 17.67 -0.62 1.69
CA MET A 1 16.39 -1.29 2.07
C MET A 1 15.29 -0.42 1.50
N ASN A 2 14.65 -0.83 0.41
CA ASN A 2 13.72 0.03 -0.35
C ASN A 2 12.25 -0.28 -0.07
N LYS A 3 11.98 -1.10 0.95
CA LYS A 3 10.63 -1.52 1.35
C LYS A 3 10.41 -1.20 2.82
N LEU A 4 9.28 -0.56 3.12
CA LEU A 4 8.82 -0.30 4.48
C LEU A 4 7.64 -1.23 4.79
N LEU A 5 7.70 -1.88 5.95
CA LEU A 5 6.67 -2.78 6.47
C LEU A 5 6.01 -2.15 7.69
N CYS A 6 4.69 -1.99 7.69
CA CYS A 6 3.92 -1.56 8.85
C CYS A 6 2.93 -2.65 9.27
N CYS A 7 2.95 -3.04 10.54
CA CYS A 7 2.05 -4.05 11.11
C CYS A 7 1.08 -3.39 12.10
N THR A 8 -0.22 -3.57 11.90
CA THR A 8 -1.27 -3.01 12.77
C THR A 8 -1.69 -4.04 13.84
N GLY A 9 -0.80 -4.29 14.80
CA GLY A 9 -1.03 -5.22 15.91
C GLY A 9 -0.92 -4.54 17.28
N ARG A 10 -1.77 -4.93 18.24
CA ARG A 10 -1.64 -4.52 19.64
C ARG A 10 -1.13 -5.68 20.49
N TRP A 11 -0.01 -5.47 21.17
CA TRP A 11 0.41 -6.33 22.27
C TRP A 11 -0.20 -5.80 23.58
N SER A 12 -1.01 -6.61 24.28
CA SER A 12 -1.55 -6.27 25.59
C SER A 12 -0.86 -7.10 26.68
N GLY A 13 -0.38 -6.45 27.74
CA GLY A 13 0.48 -7.01 28.78
C GLY A 13 -0.14 -8.08 29.70
N ARG A 14 -1.29 -8.66 29.34
CA ARG A 14 -2.01 -9.67 30.14
C ARG A 14 -2.19 -11.02 29.42
N ASN A 15 -1.32 -11.34 28.46
CA ASN A 15 -1.40 -12.56 27.63
C ASN A 15 -2.72 -12.74 26.86
N HIS A 16 -3.54 -11.69 26.79
CA HIS A 16 -4.75 -11.66 25.98
C HIS A 16 -4.43 -10.98 24.64
N ARG A 17 -4.29 -11.80 23.59
CA ARG A 17 -4.06 -11.32 22.23
C ARG A 17 -5.40 -11.04 21.56
N GLU A 18 -5.76 -9.78 21.44
CA GLU A 18 -6.94 -9.34 20.67
C GLU A 18 -6.53 -8.66 19.37
N LYS A 19 -7.24 -8.99 18.28
CA LYS A 19 -7.08 -8.30 17.00
C LYS A 19 -7.60 -6.88 17.18
N ILE A 20 -6.84 -5.88 16.71
CA ILE A 20 -7.35 -4.51 16.61
C ILE A 20 -8.49 -4.53 15.58
N GLY A 21 -9.73 -4.42 16.06
CA GLY A 21 -10.95 -4.40 15.23
C GLY A 21 -11.23 -3.05 14.57
N VAL A 22 -10.44 -2.02 14.90
CA VAL A 22 -10.63 -0.65 14.40
C VAL A 22 -9.90 -0.47 13.08
N HIS A 23 -10.49 0.29 12.16
CA HIS A 23 -9.82 0.70 10.93
C HIS A 23 -8.71 1.71 11.25
N VAL A 24 -7.53 1.47 10.72
CA VAL A 24 -6.40 2.41 10.77
C VAL A 24 -6.28 3.00 9.38
N ALA A 25 -6.50 4.30 9.25
CA ALA A 25 -6.36 4.99 7.98
C ALA A 25 -4.90 4.95 7.51
N PHE A 26 -4.71 4.76 6.21
CA PHE A 26 -3.40 4.83 5.55
C PHE A 26 -3.56 5.39 4.15
N ASP A 27 -2.51 6.05 3.67
CA ASP A 27 -2.50 6.72 2.37
C ASP A 27 -1.74 5.91 1.33
N GLN A 28 -2.10 6.09 0.06
CA GLN A 28 -1.34 5.52 -1.06
C GLN A 28 0.10 6.06 -1.11
N VAL A 29 0.32 7.29 -0.67
CA VAL A 29 1.63 7.95 -0.66
C VAL A 29 2.01 8.28 0.77
N LEU A 30 3.13 7.73 1.23
CA LEU A 30 3.63 7.96 2.59
C LEU A 30 4.90 8.81 2.56
N ASN A 31 4.89 9.92 3.29
CA ASN A 31 6.08 10.72 3.56
C ASN A 31 6.63 10.38 4.95
N ILE A 32 7.77 9.69 5.00
CA ILE A 32 8.36 9.28 6.28
C ILE A 32 9.24 10.35 6.92
N LYS A 33 9.52 11.47 6.21
CA LYS A 33 10.43 12.54 6.67
C LYS A 33 10.17 13.01 8.11
N PRO A 34 8.92 13.23 8.56
CA PRO A 34 8.65 13.70 9.92
C PRO A 34 9.01 12.69 11.01
N TYR A 35 9.16 11.41 10.68
CA TYR A 35 9.45 10.33 11.62
C TYR A 35 10.94 9.93 11.63
N CYS A 36 11.76 10.52 10.75
CA CYS A 36 13.19 10.26 10.69
C CYS A 36 13.96 11.09 11.72
N CYS A 37 14.97 10.50 12.37
CA CYS A 37 15.87 11.22 13.25
C CYS A 37 16.68 12.27 12.46
N THR A 38 16.64 13.53 12.90
CA THR A 38 17.31 14.67 12.25
C THR A 38 18.78 14.84 12.66
N GLY A 39 19.25 14.11 13.68
CA GLY A 39 20.52 14.37 14.38
C GLY A 39 21.74 13.57 13.94
N SER A 40 21.63 12.68 12.96
CA SER A 40 22.80 11.92 12.47
C SER A 40 23.42 12.69 11.32
N GLY A 41 24.60 13.28 11.50
CA GLY A 41 25.38 13.99 10.46
C GLY A 41 25.79 13.16 9.23
N HIS A 42 25.20 11.98 9.07
CA HIS A 42 25.19 11.18 7.88
C HIS A 42 23.78 11.24 7.29
N SER A 43 23.58 12.02 6.23
CA SER A 43 22.38 11.98 5.39
C SER A 43 22.36 10.63 4.61
N VAL A 44 22.04 9.53 5.30
CA VAL A 44 22.10 8.17 4.72
C VAL A 44 20.94 7.89 3.75
N HIS A 45 19.91 8.72 3.71
CA HIS A 45 18.83 8.58 2.73
C HIS A 45 19.24 9.15 1.37
N ARG A 46 20.00 8.36 0.59
CA ARG A 46 20.26 8.65 -0.84
C ARG A 46 18.99 8.61 -1.70
N GLY A 47 17.97 7.88 -1.25
CA GLY A 47 16.62 7.91 -1.84
C GLY A 47 15.72 8.86 -1.05
N GLY A 48 14.74 9.48 -1.71
CA GLY A 48 13.81 10.41 -1.08
C GLY A 48 12.99 9.82 0.07
N TYR A 49 12.23 10.65 0.77
CA TYR A 49 11.41 10.25 1.93
C TYR A 49 10.00 9.77 1.56
N THR A 50 9.70 9.71 0.26
CA THR A 50 8.37 9.38 -0.27
C THR A 50 8.31 7.93 -0.71
N TYR A 51 7.26 7.24 -0.30
CA TYR A 51 7.02 5.85 -0.62
C TYR A 51 5.62 5.67 -1.21
N ASP A 52 5.49 4.76 -2.16
CA ASP A 52 4.22 4.34 -2.74
C ASP A 52 3.75 3.01 -2.15
N LEU A 53 2.47 2.96 -1.78
CA LEU A 53 1.82 1.73 -1.35
C LEU A 53 1.86 0.71 -2.49
N SER A 54 2.46 -0.44 -2.22
CA SER A 54 2.65 -1.52 -3.18
C SER A 54 1.73 -2.70 -2.90
N ALA A 55 1.44 -2.96 -1.62
CA ALA A 55 0.49 -4.00 -1.23
C ALA A 55 -0.11 -3.76 0.16
N VAL A 56 -1.31 -4.30 0.38
CA VAL A 56 -2.01 -4.35 1.67
C VAL A 56 -2.41 -5.80 1.93
N VAL A 57 -1.93 -6.39 3.02
CA VAL A 57 -2.43 -7.69 3.49
C VAL A 57 -3.51 -7.44 4.53
N MET A 58 -4.64 -8.08 4.32
CA MET A 58 -5.76 -8.14 5.26
C MET A 58 -5.81 -9.51 5.93
N HIS A 59 -6.14 -9.50 7.22
CA HIS A 59 -6.46 -10.71 7.97
C HIS A 59 -7.96 -10.72 8.29
N HIS A 60 -8.68 -11.70 7.77
CA HIS A 60 -10.07 -11.98 8.09
C HIS A 60 -10.12 -12.96 9.27
N GLY A 61 -10.78 -12.58 10.35
CA GLY A 61 -10.82 -13.40 11.56
C GLY A 61 -10.94 -12.55 12.82
N LYS A 62 -11.52 -13.14 13.87
CA LYS A 62 -11.76 -12.46 15.16
C LYS A 62 -10.52 -12.46 16.07
N GLY A 63 -9.61 -13.41 15.92
CA GLY A 63 -8.42 -13.56 16.76
C GLY A 63 -7.20 -14.02 15.95
N PHE A 64 -6.06 -14.21 16.61
CA PHE A 64 -4.78 -14.52 15.94
C PHE A 64 -4.55 -16.00 15.64
N GLY A 65 -5.29 -16.90 16.27
CA GLY A 65 -5.08 -18.36 16.15
C GLY A 65 -5.70 -19.00 14.91
N SER A 66 -6.51 -18.24 14.16
CA SER A 66 -7.23 -18.72 12.98
C SER A 66 -7.73 -17.54 12.16
N GLY A 67 -7.77 -17.69 10.85
CA GLY A 67 -8.35 -16.71 9.96
C GLY A 67 -8.03 -17.00 8.51
N HIS A 68 -8.25 -16.00 7.67
CA HIS A 68 -7.98 -16.05 6.23
C HIS A 68 -7.22 -14.80 5.82
N TYR A 69 -6.19 -14.94 5.00
CA TYR A 69 -5.40 -13.81 4.52
C TYR A 69 -5.74 -13.50 3.07
N THR A 70 -6.01 -12.24 2.79
CA THR A 70 -6.14 -11.74 1.40
C THR A 70 -5.20 -10.58 1.19
N ALA A 71 -4.83 -10.31 -0.05
CA ALA A 71 -3.92 -9.21 -0.38
C ALA A 71 -4.50 -8.31 -1.45
N TYR A 72 -4.30 -7.00 -1.30
CA TYR A 72 -4.39 -6.05 -2.39
C TYR A 72 -2.99 -5.79 -2.90
N CYS A 73 -2.76 -5.94 -4.20
CA CYS A 73 -1.46 -5.76 -4.82
C CYS A 73 -1.57 -4.74 -5.95
N TYR A 74 -0.62 -3.82 -6.02
CA TYR A 74 -0.48 -2.92 -7.15
C TYR A 74 0.28 -3.62 -8.26
N ASN A 75 -0.34 -3.73 -9.44
CA ASN A 75 0.28 -4.31 -10.63
C ASN A 75 0.79 -3.20 -11.56
N THR A 76 2.08 -3.22 -11.88
CA THR A 76 2.72 -2.29 -12.83
C THR A 76 2.73 -2.79 -14.29
N GLU A 77 2.49 -4.09 -14.52
CA GLU A 77 2.65 -4.75 -15.84
C GLU A 77 1.57 -4.33 -16.87
N GLY A 78 0.53 -3.60 -16.44
CA GLY A 78 -0.41 -2.93 -17.35
C GLY A 78 0.19 -1.74 -18.10
N GLY A 79 1.36 -1.22 -17.69
CA GLY A 79 1.87 0.07 -18.17
C GLY A 79 2.67 0.04 -19.46
N GLU A 80 3.32 -1.07 -19.80
CA GLU A 80 4.16 -1.14 -21.01
C GLU A 80 3.33 -1.34 -22.29
N ASN A 81 2.16 -2.00 -22.18
CA ASN A 81 1.21 -2.18 -23.31
C ASN A 81 0.05 -1.16 -23.30
N ALA A 82 -0.12 -0.36 -22.25
CA ALA A 82 -1.14 0.71 -22.18
C ALA A 82 -0.79 1.96 -23.00
N GLY A 83 0.42 2.04 -23.58
CA GLY A 83 0.78 3.11 -24.53
C GLY A 83 -0.18 3.19 -25.73
N GLN A 84 -0.80 2.07 -26.14
CA GLN A 84 -1.80 2.05 -27.21
C GLN A 84 -3.23 2.36 -26.71
N ILE A 85 -3.54 2.12 -25.42
CA ILE A 85 -4.88 2.34 -24.82
C ILE A 85 -5.03 3.75 -24.26
N ALA A 86 -3.92 4.47 -24.02
CA ALA A 86 -3.91 5.88 -23.64
C ALA A 86 -4.58 6.81 -24.67
N LEU A 87 -4.68 6.39 -25.95
CA LEU A 87 -5.36 7.17 -26.98
C LEU A 87 -6.89 7.18 -26.82
N LEU A 88 -7.49 6.16 -26.19
CA LEU A 88 -8.95 6.10 -25.97
C LEU A 88 -9.40 6.79 -24.67
N LYS A 89 -8.47 7.05 -23.75
CA LYS A 89 -8.75 7.77 -22.48
C LYS A 89 -8.46 9.28 -22.57
N SER A 90 -7.88 9.77 -23.67
CA SER A 90 -7.57 11.20 -23.88
C SER A 90 -8.80 12.09 -24.13
N ALA A 91 -10.00 11.52 -24.25
CA ALA A 91 -11.25 12.27 -24.32
C ALA A 91 -11.72 12.82 -22.95
N ALA A 92 -11.08 12.39 -21.84
CA ALA A 92 -11.29 12.95 -20.51
C ALA A 92 -10.19 13.98 -20.17
N SER A 93 -9.99 14.95 -21.05
CA SER A 93 -9.20 16.14 -20.79
C SER A 93 -9.83 16.91 -19.63
N ASN A 94 -9.10 17.12 -18.52
CA ASN A 94 -9.08 18.34 -17.69
C ASN A 94 -8.71 18.13 -16.20
N LEU A 95 -8.02 17.05 -15.82
CA LEU A 95 -7.27 17.00 -14.55
C LEU A 95 -5.88 16.39 -14.76
N THR A 96 -4.98 17.24 -15.23
CA THR A 96 -3.53 17.05 -15.29
C THR A 96 -2.93 16.79 -13.91
N GLY A 97 -1.89 15.96 -13.80
CA GLY A 97 -0.75 16.40 -12.98
C GLY A 97 0.19 15.40 -12.28
N LEU A 98 -0.06 14.09 -12.20
CA LEU A 98 0.95 13.17 -11.67
C LEU A 98 0.94 11.85 -12.45
N LEU A 99 2.06 11.52 -13.10
CA LEU A 99 2.29 10.25 -13.77
C LEU A 99 2.28 9.12 -12.73
N CYS A 100 1.09 8.58 -12.42
CA CYS A 100 0.97 7.26 -11.85
C CYS A 100 1.51 6.28 -12.91
N PRO A 101 2.34 5.29 -12.57
CA PRO A 101 2.60 4.17 -13.47
C PRO A 101 1.25 3.65 -13.95
N ALA A 102 1.12 3.26 -15.22
CA ALA A 102 -0.14 2.81 -15.81
C ALA A 102 -0.57 1.41 -15.30
N GLY A 103 -0.58 1.26 -13.97
CA GLY A 103 -0.92 0.08 -13.21
C GLY A 103 -2.33 0.13 -12.62
N PHE A 104 -2.74 -0.98 -12.04
CA PHE A 104 -4.06 -1.16 -11.42
C PHE A 104 -3.95 -2.00 -10.16
N TRP A 105 -4.93 -1.86 -9.27
CA TRP A 105 -5.01 -2.65 -8.06
C TRP A 105 -5.75 -3.97 -8.31
N VAL A 106 -5.24 -5.03 -7.71
CA VAL A 106 -5.85 -6.36 -7.75
C VAL A 106 -6.03 -6.85 -6.32
N HIS A 107 -7.24 -7.27 -5.98
CA HIS A 107 -7.54 -8.05 -4.78
C HIS A 107 -7.35 -9.53 -5.09
N CYS A 108 -6.44 -10.16 -4.36
CA CYS A 108 -6.10 -11.57 -4.42
C CYS A 108 -6.69 -12.29 -3.21
N ASN A 109 -7.60 -13.21 -3.46
CA ASN A 109 -8.24 -14.09 -2.51
C ASN A 109 -8.01 -15.55 -2.93
N ASP A 110 -6.87 -16.10 -2.53
CA ASP A 110 -6.38 -17.41 -2.99
C ASP A 110 -6.34 -17.52 -4.52
N SER A 111 -7.21 -18.36 -5.10
CA SER A 111 -7.34 -18.56 -6.55
C SER A 111 -8.16 -17.49 -7.25
N GLU A 112 -8.82 -16.59 -6.52
CA GLU A 112 -9.66 -15.53 -7.05
C GLU A 112 -8.88 -14.21 -7.13
N MET A 113 -8.87 -13.59 -8.31
CA MET A 113 -8.27 -12.28 -8.53
C MET A 113 -9.32 -11.31 -9.10
N LYS A 114 -9.43 -10.13 -8.51
CA LYS A 114 -10.39 -9.09 -8.91
C LYS A 114 -9.72 -7.74 -8.99
N VAL A 115 -9.95 -7.00 -10.08
CA VAL A 115 -9.53 -5.60 -10.16
C VAL A 115 -10.36 -4.78 -9.18
N CYS A 116 -9.71 -3.86 -8.47
CA CYS A 116 -10.33 -3.00 -7.48
C CYS A 116 -9.84 -1.55 -7.60
N SER A 117 -10.56 -0.63 -6.98
CA SER A 117 -10.17 0.79 -6.94
C SER A 117 -9.18 1.07 -5.80
N VAL A 118 -8.46 2.18 -5.89
CA VAL A 118 -7.59 2.63 -4.79
C VAL A 118 -8.39 2.99 -3.53
N GLU A 119 -9.62 3.49 -3.70
CA GLU A 119 -10.50 3.82 -2.57
C GLU A 119 -10.89 2.56 -1.80
N GLU A 120 -11.19 1.46 -2.51
CA GLU A 120 -11.42 0.16 -1.87
C GLU A 120 -10.19 -0.29 -1.09
N VAL A 121 -8.99 -0.14 -1.65
CA VAL A 121 -7.74 -0.50 -0.99
C VAL A 121 -7.55 0.31 0.30
N CYS A 122 -7.63 1.64 0.24
CA CYS A 122 -7.37 2.51 1.40
C CYS A 122 -8.42 2.37 2.52
N ASN A 123 -9.64 1.93 2.21
CA ASN A 123 -10.70 1.70 3.20
C ASN A 123 -10.63 0.32 3.88
N THR A 124 -9.63 -0.51 3.54
CA THR A 124 -9.50 -1.86 4.10
C THR A 124 -8.96 -1.87 5.53
N GLN A 125 -9.28 -2.92 6.29
CA GLN A 125 -8.66 -3.15 7.59
C GLN A 125 -7.28 -3.78 7.41
N ALA A 126 -6.32 -2.95 7.00
CA ALA A 126 -4.94 -3.38 6.79
C ALA A 126 -4.39 -4.06 8.04
N TYR A 127 -3.75 -5.21 7.84
CA TYR A 127 -2.96 -5.93 8.84
C TYR A 127 -1.47 -5.68 8.64
N ILE A 128 -1.02 -5.75 7.38
CA ILE A 128 0.36 -5.48 6.98
C ILE A 128 0.34 -4.59 5.75
N LEU A 129 1.10 -3.49 5.77
CA LEU A 129 1.27 -2.56 4.67
C LEU A 129 2.68 -2.69 4.09
N PHE A 130 2.77 -2.75 2.76
CA PHE A 130 4.03 -2.74 2.03
C PHE A 130 4.13 -1.45 1.22
N TYR A 131 5.16 -0.67 1.50
CA TYR A 131 5.49 0.55 0.79
C TYR A 131 6.84 0.40 0.09
N THR A 132 6.94 0.85 -1.16
CA THR A 132 8.19 0.89 -1.92
C THR A 132 8.67 2.32 -2.07
N GLN A 133 9.95 2.56 -1.81
CA GLN A 133 10.54 3.89 -1.91
C GLN A 133 10.48 4.38 -3.36
N ARG A 134 10.01 5.63 -3.58
CA ARG A 134 10.13 6.27 -4.89
C ARG A 134 11.61 6.48 -5.20
N SER A 135 12.05 5.99 -6.36
CA SER A 135 13.32 6.40 -6.95
C SER A 135 13.29 7.91 -7.13
N ALA A 136 14.35 8.60 -6.71
CA ALA A 136 14.52 10.04 -6.97
C ALA A 136 14.88 10.27 -8.44
#